data_AF-A0A7H4MU74-F1
#
_entry.id   AF-A0A7H4MU74-F1
#
_cell.length_a   1.000
_cell.length_b   1.000
_cell.length_c   1.000
_cell.angle_alpha   90.00
_cell.angle_beta   90.00
_cell.angle_gamma   90.00
#
_symmetry.space_group_name_H-M   'P 1'
#
loop_
_entity.id
_entity.type
_entity.pdbx_description
1 polymer ?
#
loop_
_entity_poly.entity_id
_entity_poly.type
_entity_poly.pdbx_seq_one_letter_code
_entity_poly.pdbx_strand_id
1 'polypeptide(L)'
;MRKTGDTNILTIAFVSTDGSMDKQDIADYVASNIQDPLSRVNGVGDIDAYGSQYSMRIWLDPAKLNSFQMTAKDVTDAISSQNAQIAVGQLGGTPSVDKQALNATINSQSLLQTPEQFRDITLRVNQDGSEVTLGDVATVEMGAEKYDYLSRYNRQAASGLGVKLASGANEMGDR
;
A
#
# COMPACT_ATOMS: atom_id res chain seq x y z
N MET A 1 26.25 -10.75 -1.15
CA MET A 1 25.71 -11.92 -0.43
C MET A 1 25.57 -11.53 1.03
N ARG A 2 24.33 -11.36 1.53
CA ARG A 2 24.09 -11.14 2.96
C ARG A 2 24.29 -12.49 3.67
N LYS A 3 25.15 -12.55 4.68
CA LYS A 3 25.31 -13.72 5.57
C LYS A 3 24.47 -13.49 6.82
N THR A 4 23.16 -13.55 6.68
CA THR A 4 22.25 -13.66 7.83
C THR A 4 22.05 -15.16 8.07
N GLY A 5 22.09 -15.63 9.32
CA GLY A 5 21.71 -17.02 9.62
C GLY A 5 20.23 -17.23 9.31
N ASP A 6 19.86 -18.39 8.76
CA ASP A 6 18.47 -18.73 8.39
C ASP A 6 17.50 -18.90 9.59
N THR A 7 17.97 -18.62 10.81
CA THR A 7 17.23 -18.83 12.05
C THR A 7 16.72 -17.50 12.62
N ASN A 8 15.42 -17.42 12.89
CA ASN A 8 14.83 -16.31 13.64
C ASN A 8 15.20 -16.44 15.12
N ILE A 9 15.87 -15.43 15.66
CA ILE A 9 16.30 -15.40 17.07
C ILE A 9 15.21 -14.90 18.01
N LEU A 10 14.24 -14.13 17.46
CA LEU A 10 13.10 -13.62 18.17
C LEU A 10 11.89 -13.59 17.23
N THR A 11 10.75 -14.09 17.71
CA THR A 11 9.47 -13.93 17.03
C THR A 11 8.57 -13.09 17.92
N ILE A 12 8.08 -11.97 17.38
CA ILE A 12 7.18 -11.05 18.07
C ILE A 12 5.80 -11.25 17.47
N ALA A 13 4.80 -11.50 18.30
CA ALA A 13 3.39 -11.57 17.89
C ALA A 13 2.66 -10.31 18.38
N PHE A 14 1.82 -9.76 17.51
CA PHE A 14 0.98 -8.60 17.79
C PHE A 14 -0.48 -9.04 17.74
N VAL A 15 -1.25 -8.62 18.74
CA VAL A 15 -2.68 -8.89 18.88
C VAL A 15 -3.39 -7.62 19.34
N SER A 16 -4.64 -7.43 18.91
CA SER A 16 -5.54 -6.43 19.50
C SER A 16 -6.23 -7.06 20.71
N THR A 17 -6.06 -6.44 21.88
CA THR A 17 -6.59 -6.96 23.15
C THR A 17 -8.05 -6.58 23.39
N ASP A 18 -8.52 -5.51 22.73
CA ASP A 18 -9.89 -5.01 22.74
C ASP A 18 -10.72 -5.56 21.56
N GLY A 19 -10.10 -6.25 20.61
CA GLY A 19 -10.74 -6.81 19.42
C GLY A 19 -11.16 -5.77 18.37
N SER A 20 -10.67 -4.53 18.48
CA SER A 20 -10.99 -3.45 17.54
C SER A 20 -10.29 -3.59 16.19
N MET A 21 -9.21 -4.36 16.13
CA MET A 21 -8.42 -4.58 14.92
C MET A 21 -8.50 -6.04 14.50
N ASP A 22 -8.79 -6.27 13.22
CA ASP A 22 -8.67 -7.59 12.65
C ASP A 22 -7.20 -7.94 12.31
N LYS A 23 -6.98 -9.13 11.74
CA LYS A 23 -5.63 -9.58 11.37
C LYS A 23 -4.94 -8.62 10.40
N GLN A 24 -5.69 -8.06 9.46
CA GLN A 24 -5.16 -7.21 8.41
C GLN A 24 -4.84 -5.81 8.95
N ASP A 25 -5.70 -5.28 9.81
CA ASP A 25 -5.43 -4.04 10.56
C ASP A 25 -4.13 -4.14 11.37
N ILE A 26 -3.95 -5.25 12.10
CA ILE A 26 -2.74 -5.46 12.90
C ILE A 26 -1.52 -5.58 11.99
N ALA A 27 -1.62 -6.31 10.87
CA ALA A 27 -0.51 -6.49 9.94
C ALA A 27 -0.08 -5.18 9.28
N ASP A 28 -1.04 -4.35 8.88
CA ASP A 28 -0.78 -3.02 8.33
C ASP A 28 -0.12 -2.11 9.35
N TYR A 29 -0.66 -2.04 10.58
CA TYR A 29 -0.06 -1.23 11.64
C TYR A 29 1.40 -1.63 11.92
N VAL A 30 1.68 -2.93 12.00
CA VAL A 30 3.04 -3.46 12.23
C VAL A 30 3.97 -3.10 11.07
N ALA A 31 3.53 -3.28 9.82
CA ALA A 31 4.33 -2.96 8.64
C ALA A 31 4.65 -1.46 8.55
N SER A 32 3.64 -0.60 8.74
CA SER A 32 3.79 0.85 8.57
C SER A 32 4.49 1.54 9.74
N ASN A 33 4.37 1.02 10.97
CA ASN A 33 4.82 1.73 12.17
C ASN A 33 5.95 1.02 12.93
N ILE A 34 6.12 -0.29 12.80
CA ILE A 34 7.03 -1.07 13.67
C ILE A 34 8.19 -1.69 12.88
N GLN A 35 7.92 -2.27 11.72
CA GLN A 35 8.92 -3.00 10.93
C GLN A 35 10.14 -2.13 10.60
N ASP A 36 9.91 -0.93 10.10
CA ASP A 36 10.97 0.00 9.69
C ASP A 36 11.83 0.46 10.86
N PRO A 37 11.28 0.98 11.97
CA PRO A 37 12.07 1.29 13.16
C PRO A 37 12.84 0.09 13.71
N LEU A 38 12.23 -1.10 13.76
CA LEU A 38 12.87 -2.31 14.28
C LEU A 38 14.05 -2.74 13.41
N SER A 39 13.94 -2.61 12.08
CA SER A 39 15.03 -2.96 11.15
C SER A 39 16.30 -2.13 11.35
N ARG A 40 16.18 -0.96 11.99
CA ARG A 40 17.29 -0.03 12.26
C ARG A 40 17.92 -0.22 13.64
N VAL A 41 17.40 -1.12 14.47
CA VAL A 41 17.99 -1.43 15.78
C VAL A 41 19.33 -2.15 15.58
N ASN A 42 20.36 -1.70 16.31
CA ASN A 42 21.68 -2.33 16.22
C ASN A 42 21.59 -3.82 16.61
N GLY A 43 22.16 -4.69 15.79
CA GLY A 43 22.08 -6.13 15.92
C GLY A 43 20.99 -6.79 15.09
N VAL A 44 20.01 -6.02 14.58
CA VAL A 44 19.02 -6.54 13.63
C VAL A 44 19.61 -6.62 12.23
N GLY A 45 19.58 -7.80 11.64
CA GLY A 45 20.09 -8.07 10.30
C GLY A 45 19.02 -8.09 9.23
N ASP A 46 17.91 -8.78 9.53
CA ASP A 46 16.77 -8.93 8.64
C ASP A 46 15.47 -9.14 9.42
N ILE A 47 14.33 -8.83 8.80
CA ILE A 47 13.01 -8.98 9.39
C ILE A 47 12.07 -9.70 8.41
N ASP A 48 11.53 -10.83 8.85
CA ASP A 48 10.45 -11.52 8.16
C ASP A 48 9.10 -11.03 8.71
N ALA A 49 8.25 -10.44 7.86
CA ALA A 49 6.90 -10.05 8.26
C ALA A 49 5.89 -11.19 8.05
N TYR A 50 5.09 -11.47 9.08
CA TYR A 50 4.04 -12.50 9.08
C TYR A 50 2.66 -11.91 8.90
N GLY A 51 2.47 -11.31 7.73
CA GLY A 51 1.32 -10.51 7.33
C GLY A 51 1.77 -9.52 6.25
N SER A 52 0.84 -8.80 5.64
CA SER A 52 1.18 -7.75 4.68
C SER A 52 0.39 -6.49 4.97
N GLN A 53 0.91 -5.34 4.56
CA GLN A 53 0.17 -4.07 4.55
C GLN A 53 -1.12 -4.15 3.72
N TYR A 54 -2.00 -3.17 3.94
CA TYR A 54 -3.14 -2.95 3.08
C TYR A 54 -2.72 -2.61 1.66
N SER A 55 -3.51 -3.06 0.70
CA SER A 55 -3.39 -2.74 -0.72
C SER A 55 -4.77 -2.55 -1.31
N MET A 56 -4.88 -1.64 -2.28
CA MET A 56 -6.10 -1.49 -3.06
C MET A 56 -6.27 -2.71 -3.96
N ARG A 57 -7.31 -3.50 -3.71
CA ARG A 57 -7.65 -4.69 -4.50
C ARG A 57 -8.73 -4.34 -5.50
N ILE A 58 -8.48 -4.69 -6.76
CA ILE A 58 -9.38 -4.46 -7.87
C ILE A 58 -9.67 -5.83 -8.51
N TRP A 59 -10.82 -6.39 -8.17
CA TRP A 59 -11.28 -7.68 -8.67
C TRP A 59 -12.14 -7.47 -9.92
N LEU A 60 -11.53 -7.65 -11.08
CA LEU A 60 -12.21 -7.49 -12.37
C LEU A 60 -13.29 -8.56 -12.57
N ASP A 61 -14.45 -8.14 -13.10
CA ASP A 61 -15.50 -9.04 -13.57
C ASP A 61 -15.38 -9.23 -15.09
N PRO A 62 -14.95 -10.40 -15.58
CA PRO A 62 -14.75 -10.63 -17.01
C PRO A 62 -16.04 -10.54 -17.83
N ALA A 63 -17.20 -10.87 -17.23
CA ALA A 63 -18.48 -10.81 -17.92
C ALA A 63 -18.90 -9.35 -18.14
N LYS A 64 -18.71 -8.50 -17.12
CA LYS A 64 -18.99 -7.06 -17.24
C LYS A 64 -18.01 -6.38 -18.19
N LEU A 65 -16.71 -6.66 -18.10
CA LEU A 65 -15.73 -6.16 -19.07
C LEU A 65 -16.12 -6.49 -20.51
N ASN A 66 -16.51 -7.74 -20.77
CA ASN A 66 -16.96 -8.15 -22.10
C ASN A 66 -18.24 -7.40 -22.54
N SER A 67 -19.19 -7.18 -21.63
CA SER A 67 -20.43 -6.42 -21.94
C SER A 67 -20.15 -4.98 -22.39
N PHE A 68 -19.09 -4.37 -21.87
CA PHE A 68 -18.63 -3.03 -22.27
C PHE A 68 -17.57 -3.05 -23.38
N GLN A 69 -17.23 -4.22 -23.94
CA GLN A 69 -16.13 -4.42 -24.90
C GLN A 69 -14.78 -3.87 -24.40
N MET A 70 -14.46 -4.15 -23.14
CA MET A 70 -13.23 -3.72 -22.47
C MET A 70 -12.33 -4.90 -22.13
N THR A 71 -11.05 -4.62 -21.99
CA THR A 71 -10.00 -5.55 -21.60
C THR A 71 -9.40 -5.16 -20.26
N ALA A 72 -8.66 -6.08 -19.64
CA ALA A 72 -7.88 -5.76 -18.44
C ALA A 72 -6.84 -4.66 -18.71
N LYS A 73 -6.35 -4.53 -19.97
CA LYS A 73 -5.40 -3.48 -20.35
C LYS A 73 -6.02 -2.09 -20.24
N ASP A 74 -7.27 -1.93 -20.70
CA ASP A 74 -7.98 -0.65 -20.62
C ASP A 74 -8.10 -0.19 -19.17
N VAL A 75 -8.36 -1.13 -18.25
CA VAL A 75 -8.41 -0.86 -16.81
C VAL A 75 -7.05 -0.45 -16.25
N THR A 76 -5.98 -1.18 -16.57
CA THR A 76 -4.63 -0.84 -16.05
C THR A 76 -4.13 0.51 -16.58
N ASP A 77 -4.47 0.85 -17.83
CA ASP A 77 -4.11 2.12 -18.45
C ASP A 77 -4.90 3.28 -17.80
N ALA A 78 -6.20 3.08 -17.53
CA ALA A 78 -7.04 4.05 -16.83
C ALA A 78 -6.55 4.30 -15.40
N ILE A 79 -6.23 3.23 -14.64
CA ILE A 79 -5.69 3.37 -13.28
C ILE A 79 -4.36 4.13 -13.31
N SER A 80 -3.47 3.78 -14.23
CA SER A 80 -2.14 4.41 -14.31
C SER A 80 -2.20 5.88 -14.72
N SER A 81 -3.20 6.28 -15.51
CA SER A 81 -3.39 7.67 -15.93
C SER A 81 -4.11 8.55 -14.90
N GLN A 82 -5.04 7.99 -14.13
CA GLN A 82 -5.86 8.74 -13.17
C GLN A 82 -5.37 8.64 -11.72
N ASN A 83 -4.64 7.59 -11.36
CA ASN A 83 -3.93 7.48 -10.09
C ASN A 83 -2.46 7.92 -10.26
N ALA A 84 -2.26 9.17 -10.64
CA ALA A 84 -0.94 9.73 -10.91
C ALA A 84 -0.73 11.02 -10.13
N GLN A 85 0.49 11.23 -9.62
CA GLN A 85 0.90 12.50 -9.04
C GLN A 85 1.64 13.32 -10.09
N ILE A 86 1.04 14.44 -10.52
CA ILE A 86 1.61 15.31 -11.55
C ILE A 86 2.09 16.61 -10.92
N ALA A 87 3.37 16.94 -11.11
CA ALA A 87 3.91 18.25 -10.75
C ALA A 87 3.56 19.27 -11.85
N VAL A 88 2.72 20.25 -11.53
CA VAL A 88 2.24 21.27 -12.49
C VAL A 88 3.04 22.59 -12.36
N GLY A 89 3.96 22.67 -11.40
CA GLY A 89 4.84 23.81 -11.20
C GLY A 89 4.24 24.86 -10.26
N GLN A 90 4.53 26.14 -10.52
CA GLN A 90 4.16 27.23 -9.63
C GLN A 90 3.66 28.44 -10.41
N LEU A 91 2.60 29.08 -9.92
CA LEU A 91 2.17 30.39 -10.38
C LEU A 91 3.17 31.44 -9.90
N GLY A 92 3.72 32.24 -10.83
CA GLY A 92 4.77 33.21 -10.49
C GLY A 92 6.11 32.59 -10.12
N GLY A 93 6.38 31.36 -10.60
CA GLY A 93 7.71 30.75 -10.52
C GLY A 93 8.75 31.51 -11.36
N THR A 94 10.03 31.29 -11.08
CA THR A 94 11.12 31.96 -11.80
C THR A 94 11.41 31.30 -13.16
N PRO A 95 11.82 32.08 -14.18
CA PRO A 95 11.89 33.56 -14.20
C PRO A 95 10.49 34.20 -14.29
N SER A 96 10.24 35.21 -13.46
CA SER A 96 8.94 35.88 -13.35
C SER A 96 8.97 37.29 -13.95
N VAL A 97 7.79 37.87 -14.21
CA VAL A 97 7.65 39.29 -14.58
C VAL A 97 8.10 40.21 -13.44
N ASP A 98 8.51 41.43 -13.79
CA ASP A 98 8.90 42.44 -12.80
C ASP A 98 7.75 42.73 -11.82
N LYS A 99 8.08 42.79 -10.53
CA LYS A 99 7.14 43.00 -9.41
C LYS A 99 6.09 41.89 -9.24
N GLN A 100 6.36 40.65 -9.66
CA GLN A 100 5.48 39.51 -9.36
C GLN A 100 5.32 39.34 -7.84
N ALA A 101 4.10 39.59 -7.34
CA ALA A 101 3.80 39.57 -5.91
C ALA A 101 3.29 38.21 -5.40
N LEU A 102 2.77 37.36 -6.29
CA LEU A 102 2.21 36.04 -5.95
C LEU A 102 3.14 34.93 -6.43
N ASN A 103 3.63 34.10 -5.50
CA ASN A 103 4.26 32.82 -5.79
C ASN A 103 3.48 31.72 -5.07
N ALA A 104 2.93 30.76 -5.81
CA ALA A 104 2.14 29.68 -5.24
C ALA A 104 2.36 28.37 -6.01
N THR A 105 2.58 27.27 -5.28
CA THR A 105 2.65 25.94 -5.88
C THR A 105 1.28 25.51 -6.38
N ILE A 106 1.24 25.02 -7.64
CA ILE A 106 0.03 24.46 -8.23
C ILE A 106 0.01 22.98 -7.90
N ASN A 107 -0.98 22.56 -7.12
CA ASN A 107 -1.22 21.15 -6.84
C ASN A 107 -2.17 20.59 -7.91
N SER A 108 -1.78 19.46 -8.52
CA SER A 108 -2.61 18.70 -9.46
C SER A 108 -3.31 17.53 -8.76
N GLN A 109 -3.85 16.62 -9.57
CA GLN A 109 -4.28 15.29 -9.16
C GLN A 109 -3.24 14.65 -8.22
N SER A 110 -3.71 14.21 -7.06
CA SER A 110 -2.95 13.38 -6.12
C SER A 110 -3.25 11.91 -6.37
N LEU A 111 -2.43 11.03 -5.79
CA LEU A 111 -2.75 9.61 -5.74
C LEU A 111 -4.12 9.41 -5.07
N LEU A 112 -4.89 8.46 -5.59
CA LEU A 112 -6.15 8.00 -5.02
C LEU A 112 -5.85 7.16 -3.78
N GLN A 113 -6.71 7.26 -2.77
CA GLN A 113 -6.48 6.70 -1.43
C GLN A 113 -7.63 5.79 -0.98
N THR A 114 -8.86 6.02 -1.43
CA THR A 114 -10.03 5.27 -0.96
C THR A 114 -10.61 4.36 -2.04
N PRO A 115 -11.27 3.25 -1.67
CA PRO A 115 -11.95 2.39 -2.64
C PRO A 115 -12.97 3.15 -3.50
N GLU A 116 -13.65 4.14 -2.92
CA GLU A 116 -14.62 4.99 -3.62
C GLU A 116 -13.93 5.79 -4.75
N GLN A 117 -12.81 6.44 -4.46
CA GLN A 117 -12.04 7.17 -5.46
C GLN A 117 -11.56 6.27 -6.59
N PHE A 118 -11.19 5.01 -6.29
CA PHE A 118 -10.83 4.05 -7.33
C PHE A 118 -12.06 3.58 -8.14
N ARG A 119 -13.22 3.38 -7.52
CA ARG A 119 -14.45 3.01 -8.25
C ARG A 119 -14.85 4.08 -9.26
N ASP A 120 -14.61 5.35 -8.93
CA ASP A 120 -14.94 6.51 -9.76
C ASP A 120 -13.95 6.73 -10.92
N ILE A 121 -12.93 5.87 -11.10
CA ILE A 121 -12.02 5.95 -12.25
C ILE A 121 -12.81 5.77 -13.54
N THR A 122 -12.78 6.78 -14.41
CA THR A 122 -13.41 6.76 -15.72
C THR A 122 -12.69 5.76 -16.63
N LEU A 123 -13.40 4.78 -17.17
CA LEU A 123 -12.86 3.85 -18.15
C LEU A 123 -13.21 4.24 -19.58
N ARG A 124 -14.44 4.70 -19.81
CA ARG A 124 -14.91 5.14 -21.13
C ARG A 124 -16.07 6.11 -21.00
N VAL A 125 -16.13 7.08 -21.91
CA VAL A 125 -17.31 7.91 -22.15
C VAL A 125 -17.94 7.49 -23.47
N ASN A 126 -19.21 7.08 -23.45
CA ASN A 126 -19.97 6.66 -24.63
C ASN A 126 -20.47 7.89 -25.42
N GLN A 127 -20.91 7.67 -26.67
CA GLN A 127 -21.37 8.75 -27.55
C GLN A 127 -22.62 9.49 -27.04
N ASP A 128 -23.42 8.83 -26.21
CA ASP A 128 -24.61 9.39 -25.57
C ASP A 128 -24.31 10.18 -24.29
N GLY A 129 -23.02 10.29 -23.91
CA GLY A 129 -22.57 10.97 -22.70
C GLY A 129 -22.62 10.11 -21.43
N SER A 130 -23.07 8.85 -21.52
CA SER A 130 -22.96 7.91 -20.40
C SER A 130 -21.50 7.49 -20.18
N GLU A 131 -21.14 7.24 -18.93
CA GLU A 131 -19.79 6.86 -18.54
C GLU A 131 -19.77 5.43 -18.02
N VAL A 132 -18.67 4.72 -18.30
CA VAL A 132 -18.32 3.44 -17.69
C VAL A 132 -17.17 3.70 -16.74
N THR A 133 -17.37 3.38 -15.47
CA THR A 133 -16.40 3.56 -14.38
C THR A 133 -15.79 2.23 -13.97
N LEU A 134 -14.70 2.26 -13.18
CA LEU A 134 -14.10 1.04 -12.65
C LEU A 134 -15.08 0.26 -11.77
N GLY A 135 -15.93 0.95 -11.01
CA GLY A 135 -16.97 0.32 -10.18
C GLY A 135 -18.00 -0.47 -10.99
N ASP A 136 -18.21 -0.13 -12.27
CA ASP A 136 -19.12 -0.88 -13.14
C ASP A 136 -18.57 -2.24 -13.54
N VAL A 137 -17.25 -2.41 -13.58
CA VAL A 137 -16.58 -3.62 -14.11
C VAL A 137 -15.71 -4.35 -13.08
N ALA A 138 -15.58 -3.84 -11.86
CA ALA A 138 -14.75 -4.43 -10.83
C ALA A 138 -15.29 -4.22 -9.42
N THR A 139 -14.99 -5.16 -8.52
CA THR A 139 -15.13 -4.93 -7.07
C THR A 139 -13.83 -4.32 -6.56
N VAL A 140 -13.94 -3.18 -5.86
CA VAL A 140 -12.80 -2.44 -5.32
C VAL A 140 -12.89 -2.40 -3.80
N GLU A 141 -11.82 -2.81 -3.11
CA GLU A 141 -11.76 -2.87 -1.65
C GLU A 141 -10.33 -2.71 -1.12
N MET A 142 -10.18 -2.29 0.14
CA MET A 142 -8.91 -2.44 0.83
C MET A 142 -8.78 -3.88 1.31
N GLY A 143 -7.67 -4.53 0.98
CA GLY A 143 -7.38 -5.89 1.43
C GLY A 143 -5.89 -6.12 1.65
N ALA A 144 -5.53 -7.32 2.08
CA ALA A 144 -4.11 -7.68 2.26
C ALA A 144 -3.37 -7.63 0.92
N GLU A 145 -2.14 -7.11 0.85
CA GLU A 145 -1.26 -7.24 -0.32
C GLU A 145 -0.91 -8.71 -0.62
N LYS A 146 -0.83 -9.58 0.40
CA LYS A 146 -0.61 -11.02 0.29
C LYS A 146 -1.52 -11.78 1.26
N TYR A 147 -2.15 -12.84 0.76
CA TYR A 147 -3.07 -13.66 1.54
C TYR A 147 -2.44 -14.96 2.08
N ASP A 148 -1.12 -15.13 1.92
CA ASP A 148 -0.42 -16.42 2.13
C ASP A 148 -0.24 -16.80 3.61
N TYR A 149 -0.45 -15.87 4.55
CA TYR A 149 -0.24 -16.10 5.98
C TYR A 149 -1.55 -16.09 6.75
N LEU A 150 -1.81 -17.16 7.52
CA LEU A 150 -2.87 -17.19 8.53
C LEU A 150 -2.26 -17.17 9.94
N SER A 151 -1.91 -15.97 10.41
CA SER A 151 -1.30 -15.76 11.72
C SER A 151 -2.37 -15.70 12.83
N ARG A 152 -2.20 -16.53 13.88
CA ARG A 152 -3.02 -16.52 15.10
C ARG A 152 -2.14 -16.65 16.33
N TYR A 153 -2.52 -15.97 17.41
CA TYR A 153 -1.89 -16.13 18.73
C TYR A 153 -2.99 -16.39 19.77
N ASN A 154 -2.90 -17.48 20.53
CA ASN A 154 -3.96 -17.90 21.47
C ASN A 154 -5.38 -17.88 20.86
N ARG A 155 -5.50 -18.32 19.59
CA ARG A 155 -6.72 -18.30 18.75
C ARG A 155 -7.22 -16.92 18.31
N GLN A 156 -6.64 -15.83 18.79
CA GLN A 156 -6.90 -14.46 18.35
C GLN A 156 -6.24 -14.19 17.00
N ALA A 157 -6.81 -13.29 16.22
CA ALA A 157 -6.18 -12.73 15.03
C ALA A 157 -4.87 -12.06 15.43
N ALA A 158 -3.80 -12.33 14.68
CA ALA A 158 -2.48 -11.80 14.99
C ALA A 158 -1.70 -11.48 13.72
N SER A 159 -0.70 -10.60 13.85
CA SER A 159 0.43 -10.48 12.92
C SER A 159 1.72 -10.73 13.69
N GLY A 160 2.86 -10.80 13.01
CA GLY A 160 4.14 -10.98 13.68
C GLY A 160 5.35 -10.54 12.86
N LEU A 161 6.47 -10.44 13.54
CA LEU A 161 7.79 -10.20 12.94
C LEU A 161 8.76 -11.27 13.44
N GLY A 162 9.46 -11.92 12.51
CA GLY A 162 10.63 -12.74 12.78
C GLY A 162 11.89 -11.88 12.65
N VAL A 163 12.68 -11.78 13.71
CA VAL A 163 13.92 -10.99 13.72
C VAL A 163 15.10 -11.93 13.54
N LYS A 164 15.96 -11.62 12.57
CA LYS A 164 17.24 -12.29 12.34
C LYS A 164 18.39 -11.38 12.72
N LEU A 165 19.43 -11.96 13.30
CA LEU A 165 20.60 -11.23 13.75
C LEU A 165 21.49 -10.80 12.58
N ALA A 166 22.04 -9.59 12.64
CA ALA A 166 23.08 -9.16 11.71
C ALA A 166 24.34 -10.01 11.87
N SER A 167 25.02 -10.31 10.76
CA SER A 167 26.30 -11.04 10.78
C SER A 167 27.31 -10.35 11.70
N GLY A 168 27.77 -11.04 12.75
CA GLY A 168 28.76 -10.53 13.69
C GLY A 168 28.20 -9.66 14.83
N ALA A 169 26.88 -9.50 14.93
CA ALA A 169 26.28 -9.02 16.16
C ALA A 169 26.26 -10.14 17.22
N ASN A 170 26.38 -9.77 18.49
CA ASN A 170 26.47 -10.71 19.61
C ASN A 170 25.05 -11.05 20.10
N GLU A 171 24.71 -12.34 20.25
CA GLU A 171 23.37 -12.79 20.69
C GLU A 171 23.10 -12.57 22.18
N MET A 172 24.12 -12.22 22.95
CA MET A 172 24.02 -11.81 24.34
C MET A 172 24.86 -10.56 24.53
N GLY A 173 24.25 -9.49 25.04
CA GLY A 173 25.01 -8.30 25.43
C GLY A 173 26.09 -8.69 26.43
N ASP A 174 27.33 -8.30 26.14
CA ASP A 174 28.37 -8.27 27.17
C ASP A 174 27.86 -7.38 28.32
N ARG A 175 28.06 -7.88 29.55
CA ARG A 175 27.76 -7.17 30.80
C ARG A 175 28.64 -5.93 30.97
#